data_AF-A0A382Z017-F1
#
_entry.id   AF-A0A382Z017-F1
#
_cell.length_a   1.000
_cell.length_b   1.000
_cell.length_c   1.000
_cell.angle_alpha   90.00
_cell.angle_beta   90.00
_cell.angle_gamma   90.00
#
_symmetry.space_group_name_H-M   'P 1'
#
loop_
_entity.id
_entity.type
_entity.pdbx_description
1 polymer ?
#
loop_
_entity_poly.entity_id
_entity_poly.type
_entity_poly.pdbx_seq_one_letter_code
_entity_poly.pdbx_strand_id
1 'polypeptide(L)'
;MNLDKSIKCILAVIFMSRFLLIGPAIVYADNDIGNFSANVGFFNQYSFRGIDQSGEEAAVQGGFDWAHDSGFYIGTWASNVDFNDNDSVTEFDFYGGYTKEIQNGINLDLSMIGYTYPGAYASSNYDYYEYSFGLGKSIGPVSFSTAINYSPEFFAKSGDATYWQGG
;
A
#
# COMPACT_ATOMS: atom_id res chain seq x y z
N MET A 1 11.95 -19.76 28.81
CA MET A 1 11.67 -18.38 28.35
C MET A 1 11.58 -18.46 26.82
N ASN A 2 10.40 -18.19 26.28
CA ASN A 2 9.95 -18.65 24.96
C ASN A 2 10.58 -17.85 23.81
N LEU A 3 11.48 -18.46 23.04
CA LEU A 3 11.98 -17.93 21.76
C LEU A 3 10.91 -17.90 20.63
N ASP A 4 9.73 -18.48 20.87
CA ASP A 4 8.68 -18.68 19.86
C ASP A 4 7.88 -17.39 19.57
N LYS A 5 7.64 -16.54 20.57
CA LYS A 5 6.78 -15.34 20.40
C LYS A 5 7.42 -14.24 19.55
N SER A 6 8.74 -14.09 19.62
CA SER A 6 9.48 -13.01 18.94
C SER A 6 9.56 -13.20 17.42
N ILE A 7 9.49 -14.44 16.94
CA ILE A 7 9.63 -14.78 15.52
C ILE A 7 8.30 -14.66 14.77
N LYS A 8 7.16 -14.76 15.48
CA LYS A 8 5.82 -14.67 14.88
C LYS A 8 5.41 -13.25 14.50
N CYS A 9 5.89 -12.22 15.22
CA CYS A 9 5.58 -10.83 14.88
C CYS A 9 6.34 -10.30 13.64
N ILE A 10 7.42 -10.94 13.22
CA ILE A 10 8.28 -10.47 12.11
C ILE A 10 7.66 -10.78 10.72
N LEU A 11 6.62 -11.63 10.66
CA LEU A 11 6.08 -12.11 9.37
C LEU A 11 4.82 -11.38 8.86
N ALA A 12 4.27 -10.43 9.59
CA ALA A 12 2.86 -10.04 9.40
C ALA A 12 2.59 -8.75 8.59
N VAL A 13 3.59 -8.05 8.05
CA VAL A 13 3.34 -6.84 7.25
C VAL A 13 4.21 -6.81 6.00
N ILE A 14 4.03 -7.80 5.13
CA ILE A 14 4.43 -7.70 3.72
C ILE A 14 3.33 -8.34 2.91
N PHE A 15 2.19 -7.67 2.74
CA PHE A 15 1.29 -7.97 1.64
C PHE A 15 0.43 -6.78 1.22
N MET A 16 1.09 -5.84 0.53
CA MET A 16 0.52 -5.21 -0.66
C MET A 16 1.69 -4.86 -1.58
N SER A 17 1.87 -5.66 -2.63
CA SER A 17 2.88 -5.41 -3.65
C SER A 17 2.48 -4.19 -4.49
N ARG A 18 2.91 -3.00 -4.07
CA ARG A 18 3.11 -1.84 -4.94
C ARG A 18 4.46 -1.25 -4.55
N PHE A 19 5.49 -1.70 -5.27
CA PHE A 19 6.90 -1.34 -5.15
C PHE A 19 7.61 -1.75 -3.84
N LEU A 20 8.49 -2.75 -3.95
CA LEU A 20 9.47 -3.09 -2.90
C LEU A 20 10.39 -1.89 -2.65
N LEU A 21 10.39 -1.37 -1.43
CA LEU A 21 11.66 -1.03 -0.78
C LEU A 21 11.88 -2.01 0.36
N ILE A 22 12.92 -2.83 0.20
CA ILE A 22 13.62 -3.47 1.31
C ILE A 22 14.18 -2.31 2.16
N GLY A 23 13.43 -1.90 3.17
CA GLY A 23 13.88 -0.99 4.23
C GLY A 23 14.46 -1.79 5.41
N PRO A 24 15.33 -1.19 6.24
CA PRO A 24 16.03 -1.89 7.31
C PRO A 24 15.03 -2.46 8.32
N ALA A 25 15.45 -3.53 9.01
CA ALA A 25 14.70 -4.14 10.10
C ALA A 25 13.97 -3.08 10.95
N ILE A 26 12.64 -3.14 10.95
CA ILE A 26 11.81 -2.32 11.84
C ILE A 26 12.19 -2.74 13.26
N VAL A 27 12.70 -1.80 14.04
CA VAL A 27 12.89 -1.98 15.48
C VAL A 27 11.50 -1.87 16.11
N TYR A 28 10.93 -3.02 16.47
CA TYR A 28 9.69 -3.08 17.22
C TYR A 28 9.94 -2.63 18.66
N ALA A 29 9.35 -1.51 19.04
CA ALA A 29 9.15 -1.20 20.45
C ALA A 29 7.77 -1.76 20.82
N ASP A 30 7.71 -2.64 21.81
CA ASP A 30 6.44 -3.08 22.40
C ASP A 30 5.78 -1.85 23.06
N ASN A 31 4.80 -1.26 22.38
CA ASN A 31 4.08 -0.10 22.86
C ASN A 31 2.57 -0.34 22.68
N ASP A 32 1.81 -0.22 23.78
CA ASP A 32 0.34 -0.41 23.81
C ASP A 32 -0.43 0.52 22.84
N ILE A 33 0.25 1.47 22.19
CA ILE A 33 -0.32 2.44 21.26
C ILE A 33 -0.08 2.09 19.78
N GLY A 34 0.64 1.02 19.48
CA GLY A 34 0.99 0.61 18.11
C GLY A 34 2.28 1.25 17.57
N ASN A 35 2.78 0.67 16.48
CA ASN A 35 4.06 0.98 15.86
C ASN A 35 3.89 2.02 14.75
N PHE A 36 4.83 2.94 14.66
CA PHE A 36 4.91 3.92 13.58
C PHE A 36 6.11 3.62 12.68
N SER A 37 5.95 3.76 11.37
CA SER A 37 7.05 3.72 10.40
C SER A 37 6.94 4.84 9.39
N ALA A 38 8.07 5.15 8.74
CA ALA A 38 8.15 6.12 7.68
C ALA A 38 9.19 5.70 6.65
N ASN A 39 8.99 6.10 5.40
CA ASN A 39 9.93 5.83 4.32
C ASN A 39 10.02 7.02 3.35
N VAL A 40 11.15 7.10 2.64
CA VAL A 40 11.38 8.03 1.55
C VAL A 40 12.34 7.39 0.54
N GLY A 41 12.08 7.60 -0.75
CA GLY A 41 12.86 7.06 -1.85
C GLY A 41 12.94 8.02 -3.02
N PHE A 42 14.04 7.89 -3.77
CA PHE A 42 14.29 8.61 -5.01
C PHE A 42 14.37 7.59 -6.14
N PHE A 43 13.60 7.80 -7.19
CA PHE A 43 13.46 6.88 -8.31
C PHE A 43 13.65 7.62 -9.63
N ASN A 44 14.15 6.91 -10.64
CA ASN A 44 14.26 7.48 -11.99
C ASN A 44 12.89 7.69 -12.65
N GLN A 45 11.90 6.89 -12.25
CA GLN A 45 10.52 6.96 -12.75
C GLN A 45 9.56 6.36 -11.71
N TYR A 46 8.32 6.83 -11.68
CA TYR A 46 7.23 6.22 -10.93
C TYR A 46 6.34 5.42 -11.89
N SER A 47 6.29 4.09 -11.69
CA SER A 47 5.39 3.21 -12.43
C SER A 47 4.36 2.57 -11.49
N PHE A 48 3.09 2.82 -11.77
CA PHE A 48 1.96 2.21 -11.08
C PHE A 48 1.24 1.23 -12.00
N ARG A 49 1.14 -0.04 -11.61
CA ARG A 49 0.48 -1.10 -12.41
C ARG A 49 1.04 -1.24 -13.84
N GLY A 50 2.31 -0.89 -14.04
CA GLY A 50 2.98 -0.91 -15.34
C GLY A 50 2.69 0.31 -16.21
N ILE A 51 1.98 1.30 -15.67
CA ILE A 51 1.70 2.59 -16.30
C ILE A 51 2.63 3.61 -15.65
N ASP A 52 3.33 4.38 -16.48
CA ASP A 52 4.13 5.50 -16.01
C ASP A 52 3.21 6.57 -15.40
N GLN A 53 3.65 7.14 -14.28
CA GLN A 53 2.91 8.14 -13.52
C GLN A 53 3.68 9.45 -13.39
N SER A 54 4.97 9.47 -13.73
CA SER A 54 5.82 10.67 -13.58
C SER A 54 6.35 11.20 -14.91
N GLY A 55 5.75 10.82 -16.05
CA GLY A 55 6.12 11.34 -17.37
C GLY A 55 7.55 10.98 -17.77
N GLU A 56 8.04 9.79 -17.40
CA GLU A 56 9.43 9.35 -17.53
C GLU A 56 10.44 10.22 -16.74
N GLU A 57 9.95 11.07 -15.82
CA GLU A 57 10.78 11.91 -14.97
C GLU A 57 11.03 11.27 -13.59
N ALA A 58 12.05 11.79 -12.90
CA ALA A 58 12.41 11.34 -11.57
C ALA A 58 11.26 11.52 -10.57
N ALA A 59 11.11 10.55 -9.66
CA ALA A 59 10.07 10.56 -8.64
C ALA A 59 10.66 10.53 -7.23
N VAL A 60 10.16 11.40 -6.36
CA VAL A 60 10.37 11.34 -4.91
C VAL A 60 9.11 10.77 -4.29
N GLN A 61 9.24 9.63 -3.62
CA GLN A 61 8.12 8.91 -3.04
C GLN A 61 8.37 8.71 -1.55
N GLY A 62 7.31 8.70 -0.75
CA GLY A 62 7.45 8.43 0.67
C GLY A 62 6.11 8.26 1.36
N GLY A 63 6.17 7.82 2.62
CA GLY A 63 4.96 7.54 3.37
C GLY A 63 5.18 7.46 4.88
N PHE A 64 4.06 7.43 5.59
CA PHE A 64 3.97 7.23 7.03
C PHE A 64 2.92 6.17 7.31
N ASP A 65 3.23 5.26 8.22
CA ASP A 65 2.34 4.18 8.61
C ASP A 65 2.19 4.13 10.11
N TRP A 66 1.03 3.62 10.53
CA TRP A 66 0.77 3.14 11.87
C TRP A 66 0.12 1.76 11.81
N ALA A 67 0.60 0.84 12.65
CA ALA A 67 0.04 -0.50 12.78
C ALA A 67 -0.02 -0.93 14.24
N HIS A 68 -1.11 -1.60 14.61
CA HIS A 68 -1.36 -2.09 15.97
C HIS A 68 -1.42 -3.61 16.02
N ASP A 69 -1.01 -4.21 17.14
CA ASP A 69 -0.99 -5.67 17.36
C ASP A 69 -2.37 -6.34 17.26
N SER A 70 -3.45 -5.54 17.27
CA SER A 70 -4.81 -6.04 17.02
C SER A 70 -5.05 -6.42 15.55
N GLY A 71 -4.21 -5.94 14.63
CA GLY A 71 -4.32 -6.10 13.19
C GLY A 71 -4.76 -4.84 12.43
N PHE A 72 -5.15 -3.76 13.14
CA PHE A 72 -5.49 -2.50 12.49
C PHE A 72 -4.26 -1.75 11.99
N TYR A 73 -4.37 -1.13 10.83
CA TYR A 73 -3.35 -0.24 10.30
C TYR A 73 -3.97 0.91 9.52
N ILE A 74 -3.25 2.02 9.46
CA ILE A 74 -3.52 3.17 8.59
C ILE A 74 -2.20 3.72 8.08
N GLY A 75 -2.22 4.37 6.93
CA GLY A 75 -1.03 5.03 6.40
C GLY A 75 -1.33 6.01 5.30
N THR A 76 -0.29 6.70 4.91
CA THR A 76 -0.29 7.66 3.81
C THR A 76 0.90 7.43 2.91
N TRP A 77 0.73 7.68 1.63
CA TRP A 77 1.81 7.67 0.66
C TRP A 77 1.71 8.91 -0.24
N ALA A 78 2.82 9.41 -0.74
CA ALA A 78 2.81 10.52 -1.67
C ALA A 78 3.96 10.43 -2.67
N SER A 79 3.73 10.99 -3.86
CA SER A 79 4.74 11.16 -4.91
C SER A 79 4.42 12.36 -5.78
N ASN A 80 5.44 12.87 -6.48
CA ASN A 80 5.18 13.65 -7.68
C ASN A 80 4.62 12.75 -8.80
N VAL A 81 3.75 13.34 -9.62
CA VAL A 81 3.19 12.74 -10.84
C VAL A 81 3.26 13.74 -11.99
N ASP A 82 3.19 13.24 -13.22
CA ASP A 82 3.01 14.02 -14.44
C ASP A 82 2.25 13.16 -15.46
N PHE A 83 1.05 13.60 -15.81
CA PHE A 83 0.18 12.94 -16.79
C PHE A 83 0.19 13.64 -18.16
N ASN A 84 1.15 14.55 -18.40
CA ASN A 84 1.28 15.37 -19.60
C ASN A 84 0.05 16.26 -19.91
N ASP A 85 -0.68 16.64 -18.87
CA ASP A 85 -1.92 17.44 -18.95
C ASP A 85 -1.79 18.83 -18.30
N ASN A 86 -0.62 19.14 -17.70
CA ASN A 86 -0.36 20.33 -16.87
C ASN A 86 -1.33 20.48 -15.69
N ASP A 87 -1.91 19.37 -15.23
CA ASP A 87 -3.02 19.40 -14.29
C ASP A 87 -2.61 18.91 -12.89
N SER A 88 -1.96 17.76 -12.81
CA SER A 88 -1.49 17.22 -11.53
C SER A 88 0.02 17.20 -11.45
N VAL A 89 0.54 17.55 -10.28
CA VAL A 89 1.97 17.43 -9.94
C VAL A 89 2.20 16.56 -8.71
N THR A 90 1.14 16.06 -8.07
CA THR A 90 1.23 15.30 -6.81
C THR A 90 0.11 14.28 -6.71
N GLU A 91 0.47 13.07 -6.29
CA GLU A 91 -0.43 12.04 -5.78
C GLU A 91 -0.26 11.96 -4.26
N PHE A 92 -1.37 11.89 -3.55
CA PHE A 92 -1.41 11.69 -2.12
C PHE A 92 -2.47 10.64 -1.77
N ASP A 93 -2.02 9.55 -1.19
CA ASP A 93 -2.84 8.39 -0.89
C ASP A 93 -3.08 8.27 0.60
N PHE A 94 -4.26 7.81 0.95
CA PHE A 94 -4.59 7.38 2.30
C PHE A 94 -5.10 5.95 2.26
N TYR A 95 -4.59 5.10 3.12
CA TYR A 95 -5.05 3.72 3.22
C TYR A 95 -5.22 3.29 4.65
N GLY A 96 -5.98 2.23 4.82
CA GLY A 96 -6.15 1.57 6.10
C GLY A 96 -6.88 0.25 5.94
N GLY A 97 -6.74 -0.58 6.96
CA GLY A 97 -7.31 -1.91 6.91
C GLY A 97 -7.16 -2.67 8.21
N TYR A 98 -7.50 -3.94 8.10
CA TYR A 98 -7.41 -4.92 9.16
C TYR A 98 -6.81 -6.21 8.59
N THR A 99 -5.72 -6.65 9.20
CA THR A 99 -5.08 -7.92 8.87
C THR A 99 -5.15 -8.91 10.02
N LYS A 100 -5.30 -10.20 9.71
CA LYS A 100 -5.36 -11.25 10.71
C LYS A 100 -4.86 -12.59 10.18
N GLU A 101 -3.99 -13.24 10.94
CA GLU A 101 -3.67 -14.65 10.72
C GLU A 101 -4.90 -15.52 11.07
N ILE A 102 -5.34 -16.33 10.10
CA ILE A 102 -6.46 -17.26 10.27
C ILE A 102 -5.95 -18.66 10.61
N GLN A 103 -5.91 -19.59 9.66
CA GLN A 103 -5.43 -20.96 9.86
C GLN A 103 -4.17 -21.21 9.03
N ASN A 104 -3.27 -22.04 9.57
CA ASN A 104 -2.09 -22.54 8.86
C ASN A 104 -1.16 -21.43 8.31
N GLY A 105 -1.02 -20.32 9.04
CA GLY A 105 -0.18 -19.19 8.64
C GLY A 105 -0.68 -18.41 7.42
N ILE A 106 -1.98 -18.53 7.09
CA ILE A 106 -2.62 -17.68 6.07
C ILE A 106 -3.05 -16.38 6.75
N ASN A 107 -2.61 -15.25 6.20
CA ASN A 107 -3.05 -13.92 6.57
C ASN A 107 -4.21 -13.49 5.67
N LEU A 108 -5.28 -12.99 6.28
CA LEU A 108 -6.38 -12.32 5.62
C LEU A 108 -6.21 -10.81 5.77
N ASP A 109 -6.45 -10.05 4.72
CA ASP A 109 -6.43 -8.59 4.71
C ASP A 109 -7.75 -8.04 4.16
N LEU A 110 -8.34 -7.10 4.89
CA LEU A 110 -9.45 -6.26 4.42
C LEU A 110 -8.97 -4.82 4.46
N SER A 111 -8.98 -4.15 3.32
CA SER A 111 -8.40 -2.82 3.23
C SER A 111 -9.12 -1.91 2.26
N MET A 112 -8.84 -0.62 2.40
CA MET A 112 -9.24 0.40 1.46
C MET A 112 -8.10 1.38 1.24
N ILE A 113 -8.08 1.99 0.06
CA ILE A 113 -7.17 3.06 -0.32
C ILE A 113 -7.95 4.13 -1.07
N GLY A 114 -7.66 5.39 -0.78
CA GLY A 114 -8.09 6.54 -1.56
C GLY A 114 -6.88 7.19 -2.20
N TYR A 115 -6.91 7.32 -3.53
CA TYR A 115 -5.93 8.05 -4.32
C TYR A 115 -6.46 9.45 -4.55
N THR A 116 -5.66 10.46 -4.20
CA THR A 116 -6.04 11.86 -4.40
C THR A 116 -4.95 12.60 -5.14
N TYR A 117 -5.34 13.57 -5.97
CA TYR A 117 -4.42 14.35 -6.79
C TYR A 117 -4.57 15.84 -6.49
N PRO A 118 -4.04 16.32 -5.34
CA PRO A 118 -4.15 17.72 -4.95
C PRO A 118 -3.58 18.65 -6.02
N GLY A 119 -4.37 19.64 -6.41
CA GLY A 119 -3.98 20.61 -7.44
C GLY A 119 -4.55 20.31 -8.82
N ALA A 120 -4.98 19.06 -9.08
CA ALA A 120 -5.68 18.72 -10.31
C ALA A 120 -7.04 19.44 -10.41
N TYR A 121 -7.45 19.73 -11.65
CA TYR A 121 -8.74 20.28 -11.98
C TYR A 121 -9.81 19.25 -11.61
N ALA A 122 -10.87 19.73 -10.96
CA ALA A 122 -12.02 18.89 -10.62
C ALA A 122 -12.64 18.19 -11.84
N SER A 123 -12.48 18.77 -13.05
CA SER A 123 -12.95 18.18 -14.30
C SER A 123 -12.19 16.92 -14.73
N SER A 124 -10.98 16.70 -14.23
CA SER A 124 -10.14 15.55 -14.61
C SER A 124 -10.55 14.28 -13.87
N ASN A 125 -11.19 14.42 -12.70
CA ASN A 125 -11.73 13.32 -11.90
C ASN A 125 -10.70 12.22 -11.57
N TYR A 126 -9.48 12.62 -11.26
CA TYR A 126 -8.42 11.66 -10.94
C TYR A 126 -8.61 10.98 -9.59
N ASP A 127 -9.27 11.62 -8.63
CA ASP A 127 -9.51 11.03 -7.31
C ASP A 127 -10.42 9.80 -7.39
N TYR A 128 -9.99 8.69 -6.77
CA TYR A 128 -10.75 7.45 -6.71
C TYR A 128 -10.39 6.63 -5.46
N TYR A 129 -11.19 5.61 -5.15
CA TYR A 129 -10.92 4.71 -4.03
C TYR A 129 -11.13 3.25 -4.42
N GLU A 130 -10.43 2.38 -3.72
CA GLU A 130 -10.48 0.93 -3.91
C GLU A 130 -10.71 0.24 -2.56
N TYR A 131 -11.43 -0.86 -2.60
CA TYR A 131 -11.55 -1.82 -1.51
C TYR A 131 -10.89 -3.12 -1.92
N SER A 132 -10.23 -3.78 -0.97
CA SER A 132 -9.45 -4.97 -1.23
C SER A 132 -9.76 -6.07 -0.24
N PHE A 133 -9.85 -7.30 -0.75
CA PHE A 133 -9.85 -8.53 0.01
C PHE A 133 -8.61 -9.33 -0.39
N GLY A 134 -7.67 -9.49 0.54
CA GLY A 134 -6.39 -10.15 0.32
C GLY A 134 -6.20 -11.42 1.13
N LEU A 135 -5.45 -12.37 0.58
CA LEU A 135 -4.89 -13.52 1.29
C LEU A 135 -3.39 -13.59 1.01
N GLY A 136 -2.60 -13.86 2.05
CA GLY A 136 -1.15 -13.99 1.97
C GLY A 136 -0.62 -15.17 2.78
N LYS A 137 0.48 -15.77 2.33
CA LYS A 137 1.19 -16.82 3.07
C LYS A 137 2.67 -16.81 2.77
N SER A 138 3.48 -16.93 3.82
CA SER A 138 4.92 -17.12 3.69
C SER A 138 5.31 -18.58 3.95
N ILE A 139 6.21 -19.10 3.12
CA ILE A 139 6.79 -20.44 3.21
C ILE A 139 8.32 -20.29 3.17
N GLY A 140 8.93 -20.24 4.36
CA GLY A 140 10.35 -19.95 4.48
C GLY A 140 10.67 -18.53 3.96
N PRO A 141 11.65 -18.37 3.06
CA PRO A 141 12.02 -17.06 2.51
C PRO A 141 11.09 -16.57 1.39
N VAL A 142 10.08 -17.36 1.01
CA VAL A 142 9.17 -17.04 -0.11
C VAL A 142 7.81 -16.63 0.44
N SER A 143 7.23 -15.58 -0.12
CA SER A 143 5.90 -15.09 0.23
C SER A 143 5.01 -15.13 -1.02
N PHE A 144 3.77 -15.58 -0.85
CA PHE A 144 2.72 -15.59 -1.87
C PHE A 144 1.48 -14.81 -1.42
N SER A 145 0.88 -14.04 -2.32
CA SER A 145 -0.45 -13.45 -2.11
C SER A 145 -1.34 -13.41 -3.32
N THR A 146 -2.60 -13.16 -3.01
CA THR A 146 -3.69 -12.91 -3.94
C THR A 146 -4.63 -11.89 -3.33
N ALA A 147 -5.15 -10.96 -4.12
CA ALA A 147 -6.20 -10.03 -3.71
C ALA A 147 -7.22 -9.81 -4.82
N ILE A 148 -8.47 -9.56 -4.42
CA ILE A 148 -9.51 -9.00 -5.29
C ILE A 148 -9.71 -7.55 -4.86
N ASN A 149 -9.68 -6.65 -5.83
CA ASN A 149 -9.84 -5.22 -5.64
C ASN A 149 -11.10 -4.75 -6.36
N TYR A 150 -11.82 -3.83 -5.76
CA TYR A 150 -13.03 -3.22 -6.30
C TYR A 150 -13.00 -1.71 -6.14
N SER A 151 -13.30 -0.99 -7.21
CA SER A 151 -13.51 0.46 -7.22
C SER A 151 -14.89 0.75 -7.80
N PRO A 152 -15.76 1.48 -7.09
CA PRO A 152 -17.07 1.88 -7.63
C PRO A 152 -16.98 2.89 -8.78
N GLU A 153 -15.91 3.69 -8.79
CA GLU A 153 -15.59 4.66 -9.82
C GLU A 153 -14.08 4.80 -9.85
N PHE A 154 -13.48 4.33 -10.93
CA PHE A 154 -12.04 4.23 -11.10
C PHE A 154 -11.45 5.53 -11.66
N PHE A 155 -10.11 5.58 -11.74
CA PHE A 155 -9.35 6.75 -12.19
C PHE A 155 -9.98 7.45 -13.41
N ALA A 156 -10.05 8.78 -13.36
CA ALA A 156 -10.60 9.63 -14.42
C ALA A 156 -12.06 9.35 -14.79
N LYS A 157 -12.88 8.89 -13.84
CA LYS A 157 -14.28 8.44 -14.07
C LYS A 157 -14.40 7.37 -15.15
N SER A 158 -13.51 6.39 -15.11
CA SER A 158 -13.50 5.31 -16.11
C SER A 158 -14.56 4.23 -15.88
N GLY A 159 -15.42 4.38 -14.87
CA GLY A 159 -16.45 3.42 -14.48
C GLY A 159 -16.02 2.55 -13.31
N ASP A 160 -16.84 1.58 -12.95
CA ASP A 160 -16.48 0.61 -11.92
C ASP A 160 -15.39 -0.35 -12.41
N ALA A 161 -14.53 -0.78 -11.50
CA ALA A 161 -13.44 -1.70 -11.79
C ALA A 161 -13.41 -2.82 -10.75
N THR A 162 -13.30 -4.07 -11.22
CA THR A 162 -12.97 -5.23 -10.38
C THR A 162 -11.80 -5.96 -11.01
N TYR A 163 -10.76 -6.21 -10.24
CA TYR A 163 -9.58 -6.90 -10.76
C TYR A 163 -8.88 -7.75 -9.70
N TRP A 164 -8.09 -8.69 -10.18
CA TRP A 164 -7.29 -9.59 -9.37
C TRP A 164 -5.82 -9.16 -9.35
N GLN A 165 -5.16 -9.31 -8.22
CA GLN A 165 -3.73 -9.05 -8.05
C GLN A 165 -3.08 -10.26 -7.37
N GLY A 166 -1.89 -10.65 -7.82
CA GLY A 166 -1.07 -11.66 -7.15
C GLY A 166 0.41 -11.32 -7.21
N GLY A 167 1.17 -11.88 -6.28
CA GLY A 167 2.60 -11.62 -6.10
C GLY A 167 3.27 -12.65 -5.20
#